data_AF-A0A2E0ALG7-F1
#
_entry.id   AF-A0A2E0ALG7-F1
#
_cell.length_a   1.000
_cell.length_b   1.000
_cell.length_c   1.000
_cell.angle_alpha   90.00
_cell.angle_beta   90.00
_cell.angle_gamma   90.00
#
_symmetry.space_group_name_H-M   'P 1'
#
loop_
_entity.id
_entity.type
_entity.pdbx_description
1 polymer ?
#
loop_
_entity_poly.entity_id
_entity_poly.type
_entity_poly.pdbx_seq_one_letter_code
_entity_poly.pdbx_strand_id
1 'polypeptide(L)'
;MSSTQGRRRSVLAMAAGVGITLSSLISPAYAAKDVALVSGAFRRSIPVKEIEHLAETGEAIGLLKNLIDLSGQDPNDVAKLLNQKLNVPLVLTSRLINTRIGDAIVRRVAKIIYPIYTPESAVSVPAIRAGVVNGLQLDEGGLTAVNFLKAYPNDVMAVNLPALFSVVEKAQSIAGLVKFFSDSPLDGLKDGNLSNH
;
A
#
# COMPACT_ATOMS: atom_id res chain seq x y z
N MET A 1 52.89 46.52 55.87
CA MET A 1 51.75 46.41 56.80
C MET A 1 50.46 46.48 56.00
N SER A 2 49.53 45.57 56.31
CA SER A 2 48.09 45.47 55.93
C SER A 2 47.73 45.47 54.43
N SER A 3 46.83 44.65 53.89
CA SER A 3 46.05 43.49 54.36
C SER A 3 45.23 42.98 53.17
N THR A 4 45.01 41.67 53.14
CA THR A 4 44.21 40.84 52.21
C THR A 4 42.72 41.16 52.10
N GLN A 5 42.15 40.77 50.94
CA GLN A 5 40.76 40.36 50.57
C GLN A 5 40.21 41.22 49.42
N GLY A 6 39.59 40.71 48.35
CA GLY A 6 39.16 39.36 47.96
C GLY A 6 38.12 39.51 46.82
N ARG A 7 37.64 38.38 46.29
CA ARG A 7 36.36 38.20 45.55
C ARG A 7 36.41 38.16 44.00
N ARG A 8 36.75 36.97 43.50
CA ARG A 8 35.98 36.13 42.56
C ARG A 8 35.07 36.83 41.53
N ARG A 9 35.50 36.86 40.26
CA ARG A 9 34.69 36.93 39.01
C ARG A 9 35.63 36.46 37.88
N SER A 10 35.32 35.67 36.87
CA SER A 10 34.16 34.88 36.44
C SER A 10 34.74 33.93 35.38
N VAL A 11 34.52 32.62 35.51
CA VAL A 11 34.87 31.61 34.50
C VAL A 11 33.84 31.71 33.39
N LEU A 12 34.23 32.07 32.16
CA LEU A 12 33.46 31.81 30.94
C LEU A 12 34.30 32.14 29.70
N ALA A 13 34.97 31.13 29.14
CA ALA A 13 35.40 31.14 27.75
C ALA A 13 34.88 29.84 27.13
N MET A 14 33.70 29.97 26.52
CA MET A 14 32.96 28.90 25.85
C MET A 14 33.71 28.40 24.62
N ALA A 15 33.70 27.07 24.49
CA ALA A 15 34.10 26.32 23.32
C ALA A 15 33.29 26.72 22.08
N ALA A 16 33.98 27.05 21.00
CA ALA A 16 33.41 27.14 19.66
C ALA A 16 34.28 26.30 18.73
N GLY A 17 33.70 25.26 18.12
CA GLY A 17 34.31 24.64 16.94
C GLY A 17 34.37 23.13 16.89
N VAL A 18 33.31 22.39 17.22
CA VAL A 18 33.05 21.07 16.60
C VAL A 18 31.54 20.86 16.59
N GLY A 19 30.90 20.88 15.42
CA GLY A 19 29.44 20.64 15.40
C GLY A 19 28.73 20.77 14.06
N ILE A 20 29.33 20.43 12.93
CA ILE A 20 28.59 20.32 11.66
C ILE A 20 29.21 19.21 10.78
N THR A 21 29.02 17.93 11.11
CA THR A 21 29.35 16.82 10.19
C THR A 21 28.39 15.63 10.20
N LEU A 22 27.23 15.69 10.89
CA LEU A 22 26.35 14.52 11.08
C LEU A 22 25.01 14.52 10.33
N SER A 23 24.77 15.44 9.39
CA SER A 23 23.47 15.54 8.72
C SER A 23 23.23 14.58 7.53
N SER A 24 24.09 13.59 7.26
CA SER A 24 24.03 12.78 6.03
C SER A 24 23.35 11.39 6.15
N LEU A 25 22.65 11.08 7.25
CA LEU A 25 21.95 9.79 7.40
C LEU A 25 20.42 9.91 7.42
N ILE A 26 19.85 10.87 6.68
CA ILE A 26 18.40 10.91 6.46
C ILE A 26 18.08 9.91 5.34
N SER A 27 17.92 8.63 5.70
CA SER A 27 17.29 7.67 4.78
C SER A 27 15.90 8.21 4.41
N PRO A 28 15.50 8.22 3.13
CA PRO A 28 14.15 8.63 2.76
C PRO A 28 13.16 7.69 3.46
N ALA A 29 12.41 8.23 4.41
CA ALA A 29 11.53 7.49 5.32
C ALA A 29 10.20 7.07 4.68
N TYR A 30 10.13 7.03 3.34
CA TYR A 30 8.91 6.77 2.60
C TYR A 30 8.91 5.34 2.09
N ALA A 31 8.66 4.38 2.98
CA ALA A 31 8.32 3.01 2.61
C ALA A 31 7.56 2.36 3.76
N ALA A 32 6.50 1.61 3.44
CA ALA A 32 5.96 0.68 4.44
C ALA A 32 7.04 -0.35 4.77
N LYS A 33 7.29 -0.54 6.05
CA LYS A 33 8.15 -1.60 6.59
C LYS A 33 7.36 -2.88 6.76
N ASP A 34 6.10 -2.76 7.17
CA ASP A 34 5.21 -3.89 7.43
C ASP A 34 3.83 -3.71 6.81
N VAL A 35 3.25 -4.82 6.38
CA VAL A 35 1.83 -4.96 6.02
C VAL A 35 1.14 -5.76 7.12
N ALA A 36 0.24 -5.11 7.85
CA ALA A 36 -0.51 -5.73 8.93
C ALA A 36 -1.86 -6.25 8.41
N LEU A 37 -2.04 -7.56 8.43
CA LEU A 37 -3.31 -8.22 8.17
C LEU A 37 -4.20 -8.12 9.41
N VAL A 38 -5.38 -7.51 9.27
CA VAL A 38 -6.28 -7.20 10.39
C VAL A 38 -7.65 -7.83 10.18
N SER A 39 -8.16 -8.51 11.21
CA SER A 39 -9.53 -9.03 11.28
C SER A 39 -10.02 -9.07 12.73
N GLY A 40 -10.87 -8.12 13.14
CA GLY A 40 -11.28 -7.99 14.55
C GLY A 40 -10.07 -7.80 15.47
N ALA A 41 -9.92 -8.69 16.47
CA ALA A 41 -8.76 -8.71 17.37
C ALA A 41 -7.52 -9.37 16.75
N PHE A 42 -7.66 -10.09 15.64
CA PHE A 42 -6.54 -10.71 14.94
C PHE A 42 -5.73 -9.65 14.19
N ARG A 43 -4.42 -9.63 14.45
CA ARG A 43 -3.46 -8.78 13.76
C ARG A 43 -2.14 -9.52 13.59
N ARG A 44 -1.66 -9.63 12.35
CA ARG A 44 -0.34 -10.17 12.02
C ARG A 44 0.35 -9.30 10.99
N SER A 45 1.60 -8.94 11.25
CA SER A 45 2.41 -8.14 10.33
C SER A 45 3.30 -9.02 9.48
N ILE A 46 3.37 -8.71 8.20
CA ILE A 46 4.29 -9.30 7.23
C ILE A 46 5.25 -8.19 6.79
N PRO A 47 6.58 -8.36 6.94
CA PRO A 47 7.53 -7.37 6.46
C PRO A 47 7.39 -7.18 4.94
N VAL A 48 7.41 -5.92 4.50
CA VAL A 48 7.38 -5.59 3.05
C VAL A 48 8.56 -6.21 2.32
N LYS A 49 9.69 -6.40 3.00
CA LYS A 49 10.87 -7.12 2.47
C LYS A 49 10.59 -8.58 2.13
N GLU A 50 9.71 -9.27 2.87
CA GLU A 50 9.32 -10.65 2.53
C GLU A 50 8.45 -10.67 1.26
N ILE A 51 7.58 -9.67 1.10
CA ILE A 51 6.73 -9.48 -0.09
C ILE A 51 7.59 -9.14 -1.31
N GLU A 52 8.56 -8.25 -1.15
CA GLU A 52 9.54 -7.89 -2.17
C GLU A 52 10.38 -9.10 -2.58
N HIS A 53 10.88 -9.86 -1.61
CA HIS A 53 11.63 -11.09 -1.88
C HIS A 53 10.82 -12.08 -2.73
N LEU A 54 9.56 -12.36 -2.33
CA LEU A 54 8.67 -13.21 -3.11
C LEU A 54 8.46 -12.69 -4.53
N ALA A 55 8.27 -11.37 -4.69
CA ALA A 55 8.09 -10.77 -6.00
C ALA A 55 9.35 -10.89 -6.87
N GLU A 56 10.54 -10.79 -6.30
CA GLU A 56 11.80 -10.84 -7.04
C GLU A 56 12.24 -12.27 -7.37
N THR A 57 12.11 -13.20 -6.42
CA THR A 57 12.65 -14.56 -6.53
C THR A 57 11.61 -15.62 -6.86
N GLY A 58 10.33 -15.33 -6.63
CA GLY A 58 9.27 -16.34 -6.66
C GLY A 58 9.22 -17.22 -5.39
N GLU A 59 10.12 -17.00 -4.43
CA GLU A 59 10.21 -17.80 -3.20
C GLU A 59 9.61 -17.05 -2.02
N ALA A 60 8.64 -17.69 -1.34
CA ALA A 60 8.07 -17.15 -0.13
C ALA A 60 8.94 -17.50 1.09
N ILE A 61 9.15 -16.54 1.98
CA ILE A 61 9.92 -16.72 3.22
C ILE A 61 9.11 -16.28 4.45
N GLY A 62 9.60 -16.60 5.64
CA GLY A 62 9.08 -16.07 6.90
C GLY A 62 7.60 -16.37 7.15
N LEU A 63 6.86 -15.35 7.59
CA LEU A 63 5.42 -15.48 7.85
C LEU A 63 4.62 -15.55 6.56
N LEU A 64 5.10 -14.91 5.48
CA LEU A 64 4.45 -14.95 4.18
C LEU A 64 4.42 -16.37 3.61
N LYS A 65 5.52 -17.12 3.76
CA LYS A 65 5.59 -18.55 3.39
C LYS A 65 4.52 -19.39 4.07
N ASN A 66 4.44 -19.29 5.39
CA ASN A 66 3.47 -20.05 6.17
C ASN A 66 2.03 -19.74 5.75
N LEU A 67 1.75 -18.48 5.38
CA LEU A 67 0.43 -18.06 4.92
C LEU A 67 0.11 -18.61 3.52
N ILE A 68 1.06 -18.55 2.59
CA ILE A 68 0.90 -19.09 1.24
C ILE A 68 0.68 -20.61 1.31
N ASP A 69 1.51 -21.34 2.08
CA ASP A 69 1.37 -22.77 2.32
C ASP A 69 0.00 -23.13 2.91
N LEU A 70 -0.46 -22.37 3.92
CA LEU A 70 -1.78 -22.58 4.55
C LEU A 70 -2.95 -22.30 3.60
N SER A 71 -2.81 -21.29 2.74
CA SER A 71 -3.84 -20.90 1.77
C SER A 71 -3.88 -21.79 0.53
N GLY A 72 -2.88 -22.66 0.34
CA GLY A 72 -2.76 -23.52 -0.85
C GLY A 72 -2.49 -22.75 -2.14
N GLN A 73 -1.93 -21.54 -2.05
CA GLN A 73 -1.58 -20.74 -3.24
C GLN A 73 -0.21 -21.13 -3.78
N ASP A 74 -0.02 -21.01 -5.09
CA ASP A 74 1.30 -21.13 -5.71
C ASP A 74 2.08 -19.81 -5.49
N PRO A 75 3.26 -19.83 -4.84
CA PRO A 75 4.10 -18.65 -4.66
C PRO A 75 4.37 -17.89 -5.97
N ASN A 76 4.52 -18.60 -7.10
CA ASN A 76 4.80 -17.97 -8.40
C ASN A 76 3.61 -17.16 -8.91
N ASP A 77 2.38 -17.62 -8.66
CA ASP A 77 1.19 -16.88 -9.06
C ASP A 77 1.00 -15.63 -8.19
N VAL A 78 1.33 -15.73 -6.90
CA VAL A 78 1.37 -14.56 -6.01
C VAL A 78 2.45 -13.57 -6.48
N ALA A 79 3.65 -14.05 -6.81
CA ALA A 79 4.74 -13.21 -7.32
C ALA A 79 4.35 -12.50 -8.63
N LYS A 80 3.67 -13.18 -9.55
CA LYS A 80 3.13 -12.57 -10.79
C LYS A 80 2.14 -11.45 -10.48
N LEU A 81 1.22 -11.68 -9.54
CA LEU A 81 0.24 -10.66 -9.13
C LEU A 81 0.91 -9.45 -8.47
N LEU A 82 1.91 -9.67 -7.61
CA LEU A 82 2.66 -8.61 -6.95
C LEU A 82 3.41 -7.71 -7.96
N ASN A 83 3.92 -8.30 -9.03
CA ASN A 83 4.62 -7.62 -10.13
C ASN A 83 3.71 -7.15 -11.26
N GLN A 84 2.40 -7.41 -11.20
CA GLN A 84 1.49 -7.02 -12.27
C GLN A 84 1.49 -5.51 -12.41
N LYS A 85 1.95 -5.03 -13.57
CA LYS A 85 2.02 -3.59 -13.86
C LYS A 85 0.65 -3.07 -14.27
N LEU A 86 0.16 -2.10 -13.51
CA LEU A 86 -0.95 -1.27 -13.95
C LEU A 86 -0.36 -0.13 -14.79
N ASN A 87 -0.47 -0.26 -16.12
CA ASN A 87 0.02 0.75 -17.04
C ASN A 87 -0.93 1.94 -17.09
N VAL A 88 -0.72 2.91 -16.19
CA VAL A 88 -1.55 4.10 -16.06
C VAL A 88 -0.64 5.33 -16.07
N PRO A 89 -0.76 6.25 -17.05
CA PRO A 89 0.13 7.41 -17.14
C PRO A 89 0.08 8.25 -15.86
N LEU A 90 1.25 8.52 -15.26
CA LEU A 90 1.38 9.21 -13.97
C LEU A 90 0.56 10.50 -13.87
N VAL A 91 0.61 11.35 -14.90
CA VAL A 91 -0.13 12.62 -14.94
C VAL A 91 -1.64 12.38 -14.94
N LEU A 92 -2.13 11.39 -15.68
CA LEU A 92 -3.55 11.05 -15.72
C LEU A 92 -4.00 10.45 -14.39
N THR A 93 -3.20 9.56 -13.80
CA THR A 93 -3.49 8.97 -12.49
C THR A 93 -3.55 10.04 -11.41
N SER A 94 -2.55 10.92 -11.34
CA SER A 94 -2.51 12.02 -10.37
C SER A 94 -3.71 12.95 -10.49
N ARG A 95 -4.14 13.27 -11.72
CA ARG A 95 -5.36 14.06 -11.94
C ARG A 95 -6.61 13.28 -11.51
N LEU A 96 -6.72 12.02 -11.94
CA LEU A 96 -7.90 11.18 -11.69
C LEU A 96 -8.14 10.99 -10.19
N ILE A 97 -7.12 10.60 -9.42
CA ILE A 97 -7.24 10.33 -7.97
C ILE A 97 -7.58 11.59 -7.16
N ASN A 98 -7.33 12.78 -7.72
CA ASN A 98 -7.66 14.07 -7.12
C ASN A 98 -9.02 14.64 -7.59
N THR A 99 -9.72 13.97 -8.51
CA THR A 99 -11.12 14.31 -8.85
C THR A 99 -12.10 13.83 -7.78
N ARG A 100 -13.36 14.28 -7.84
CA ARG A 100 -14.45 13.78 -6.98
C ARG A 100 -14.69 12.27 -7.14
N ILE A 101 -14.61 11.77 -8.38
CA ILE A 101 -14.79 10.34 -8.67
C ILE A 101 -13.60 9.54 -8.12
N GLY A 102 -12.37 10.04 -8.35
CA GLY A 102 -11.16 9.43 -7.80
C GLY A 102 -11.16 9.42 -6.27
N ASP A 103 -11.59 10.52 -5.64
CA ASP A 103 -11.74 10.61 -4.18
C ASP A 103 -12.72 9.55 -3.66
N ALA A 104 -13.85 9.35 -4.33
CA ALA A 104 -14.80 8.30 -3.96
C ALA A 104 -14.20 6.88 -4.08
N ILE A 105 -13.41 6.62 -5.11
CA ILE A 105 -12.69 5.34 -5.29
C ILE A 105 -11.65 5.16 -4.18
N VAL A 106 -10.80 6.15 -3.95
CA VAL A 106 -9.76 6.10 -2.92
C VAL A 106 -10.37 5.94 -1.52
N ARG A 107 -11.51 6.58 -1.23
CA ARG A 107 -12.25 6.35 0.03
C ARG A 107 -12.77 4.93 0.19
N ARG A 108 -13.15 4.25 -0.90
CA ARG A 108 -13.52 2.83 -0.84
C ARG A 108 -12.29 1.98 -0.54
N VAL A 109 -11.16 2.27 -1.19
CA VAL A 109 -9.87 1.62 -0.92
C VAL A 109 -9.41 1.89 0.53
N ALA A 110 -9.67 3.08 1.08
CA ALA A 110 -9.35 3.44 2.47
C ALA A 110 -10.11 2.62 3.52
N LYS A 111 -11.18 1.91 3.15
CA LYS A 111 -11.84 0.93 4.02
C LYS A 111 -11.10 -0.41 4.07
N ILE A 112 -10.28 -0.69 3.07
CA ILE A 112 -9.49 -1.90 2.90
C ILE A 112 -8.09 -1.68 3.45
N ILE A 113 -7.42 -0.59 3.02
CA ILE A 113 -6.05 -0.29 3.44
C ILE A 113 -5.96 1.07 4.13
N TYR A 114 -5.19 1.16 5.21
CA TYR A 114 -5.06 2.37 6.00
C TYR A 114 -3.78 2.35 6.86
N PRO A 115 -3.30 3.49 7.38
CA PRO A 115 -2.22 3.52 8.35
C PRO A 115 -2.69 2.92 9.67
N ILE A 116 -1.96 1.94 10.20
CA ILE A 116 -2.50 1.12 11.29
C ILE A 116 -2.85 1.90 12.58
N TYR A 117 -2.15 3.00 12.85
CA TYR A 117 -2.34 3.81 14.05
C TYR A 117 -3.30 4.99 13.87
N THR A 118 -3.69 5.29 12.62
CA THR A 118 -4.56 6.42 12.26
C THR A 118 -5.46 6.01 11.07
N PRO A 119 -6.49 5.18 11.31
CA PRO A 119 -7.31 4.60 10.25
C PRO A 119 -8.28 5.61 9.61
N GLU A 120 -8.38 6.83 10.16
CA GLU A 120 -9.34 7.84 9.72
C GLU A 120 -9.15 8.20 8.25
N SER A 121 -10.26 8.37 7.53
CA SER A 121 -10.21 8.71 6.10
C SER A 121 -9.43 10.00 5.81
N ALA A 122 -9.37 10.93 6.77
CA ALA A 122 -8.59 12.16 6.65
C ALA A 122 -7.07 11.91 6.52
N VAL A 123 -6.57 10.77 7.01
CA VAL A 123 -5.16 10.36 6.93
C VAL A 123 -4.96 9.28 5.87
N SER A 124 -5.87 8.31 5.80
CA SER A 124 -5.80 7.19 4.86
C SER A 124 -5.85 7.62 3.40
N VAL A 125 -6.73 8.57 3.04
CA VAL A 125 -6.88 9.04 1.65
C VAL A 125 -5.59 9.71 1.14
N PRO A 126 -4.99 10.68 1.85
CA PRO A 126 -3.69 11.23 1.49
C PRO A 126 -2.59 10.15 1.40
N ALA A 127 -2.55 9.21 2.35
CA ALA A 127 -1.52 8.17 2.36
C ALA A 127 -1.60 7.26 1.12
N ILE A 128 -2.80 6.85 0.71
CA ILE A 128 -3.02 6.05 -0.50
C ILE A 128 -2.62 6.85 -1.75
N ARG A 129 -3.01 8.13 -1.85
CA ARG A 129 -2.61 8.98 -2.98
C ARG A 129 -1.10 9.12 -3.10
N ALA A 130 -0.42 9.35 -1.98
CA ALA A 130 1.04 9.43 -1.93
C ALA A 130 1.67 8.11 -2.38
N GLY A 131 1.20 6.96 -1.87
CA GLY A 131 1.69 5.65 -2.30
C GLY A 131 1.51 5.39 -3.80
N VAL A 132 0.37 5.80 -4.39
CA VAL A 132 0.15 5.68 -5.84
C VAL A 132 1.10 6.58 -6.63
N VAL A 133 1.16 7.87 -6.29
CA VAL A 133 1.94 8.87 -7.04
C VAL A 133 3.44 8.60 -6.93
N ASN A 134 3.92 8.27 -5.73
CA ASN A 134 5.32 7.97 -5.49
C ASN A 134 5.68 6.58 -6.04
N GLY A 135 4.79 5.59 -5.92
CA GLY A 135 5.01 4.24 -6.45
C GLY A 135 5.13 4.24 -7.98
N LEU A 136 4.35 5.08 -8.67
CA LEU A 136 4.45 5.29 -10.12
C LEU A 136 5.77 5.97 -10.56
N GLN A 137 6.51 6.60 -9.64
CA GLN A 137 7.82 7.20 -9.93
C GLN A 137 8.97 6.22 -9.72
N LEU A 138 8.74 5.08 -9.06
CA LEU A 138 9.78 4.07 -8.81
C LEU A 138 10.10 3.22 -10.04
N ASP A 139 9.17 3.10 -11.00
CA ASP A 139 9.35 2.34 -12.24
C ASP A 139 8.56 3.04 -13.36
N GLU A 140 9.24 3.33 -14.48
CA GLU A 140 8.66 3.96 -15.66
C GLU A 140 7.53 3.12 -16.30
N GLY A 141 7.47 1.82 -15.99
CA GLY A 141 6.51 0.86 -16.55
C GLY A 141 5.13 0.80 -15.87
N GLY A 142 4.87 1.59 -14.81
CA GLY A 142 3.58 1.65 -14.14
C GLY A 142 3.58 1.18 -12.68
N LEU A 143 2.40 1.16 -12.06
CA LEU A 143 2.27 0.84 -10.63
C LEU A 143 2.18 -0.67 -10.43
N THR A 144 3.07 -1.22 -9.62
CA THR A 144 2.98 -2.58 -9.06
C THR A 144 2.56 -2.54 -7.59
N ALA A 145 2.12 -3.68 -7.04
CA ALA A 145 1.81 -3.77 -5.62
C ALA A 145 3.07 -3.52 -4.77
N VAL A 146 4.21 -4.06 -5.20
CA VAL A 146 5.51 -3.87 -4.53
C VAL A 146 5.90 -2.39 -4.49
N ASN A 147 5.83 -1.69 -5.63
CA ASN A 147 6.18 -0.27 -5.69
C ASN A 147 5.22 0.60 -4.87
N PHE A 148 3.93 0.26 -4.84
CA PHE A 148 2.98 0.92 -3.97
C PHE A 148 3.36 0.77 -2.49
N LEU A 149 3.69 -0.45 -2.04
CA LEU A 149 4.09 -0.72 -0.65
C LEU A 149 5.39 0.01 -0.29
N LYS A 150 6.39 -0.06 -1.17
CA LYS A 150 7.67 0.64 -1.03
C LYS A 150 7.54 2.15 -1.02
N ALA A 151 6.46 2.71 -1.54
CA ALA A 151 6.22 4.14 -1.59
C ALA A 151 5.17 4.63 -0.58
N TYR A 152 4.54 3.71 0.17
CA TYR A 152 3.51 4.05 1.14
C TYR A 152 4.14 4.85 2.30
N PRO A 153 3.57 6.01 2.68
CA PRO A 153 4.28 6.97 3.52
C PRO A 153 4.33 6.62 5.02
N ASN A 154 3.67 5.54 5.45
CA ASN A 154 3.64 5.12 6.85
C ASN A 154 4.34 3.79 7.02
N ASP A 155 5.08 3.64 8.12
CA ASP A 155 5.85 2.43 8.44
C ASP A 155 5.00 1.14 8.42
N VAL A 156 3.73 1.22 8.82
CA VAL A 156 2.85 0.05 8.86
C VAL A 156 1.52 0.35 8.16
N MET A 157 1.29 -0.35 7.05
CA MET A 157 0.00 -0.34 6.35
C MET A 157 -0.86 -1.50 6.83
N ALA A 158 -2.04 -1.22 7.34
CA ALA A 158 -3.03 -2.24 7.65
C ALA A 158 -3.82 -2.63 6.39
N VAL A 159 -4.21 -3.90 6.35
CA VAL A 159 -5.16 -4.49 5.38
C VAL A 159 -6.29 -5.12 6.18
N ASN A 160 -7.49 -4.55 6.06
CA ASN A 160 -8.73 -5.09 6.62
C ASN A 160 -9.18 -6.29 5.78
N LEU A 161 -8.95 -7.49 6.29
CA LEU A 161 -9.25 -8.74 5.60
C LEU A 161 -10.75 -8.90 5.29
N PRO A 162 -11.68 -8.68 6.24
CA PRO A 162 -13.12 -8.69 5.92
C PRO A 162 -13.51 -7.74 4.79
N ALA A 163 -12.99 -6.50 4.80
CA ALA A 163 -13.28 -5.53 3.74
C ALA A 163 -12.67 -5.94 2.39
N LEU A 164 -11.46 -6.50 2.40
CA LEU A 164 -10.78 -7.03 1.22
C LEU A 164 -11.59 -8.18 0.60
N PHE A 165 -11.93 -9.20 1.38
CA PHE A 165 -12.68 -10.37 0.90
C PHE A 165 -14.07 -9.99 0.39
N SER A 166 -14.76 -9.05 1.05
CA SER A 166 -16.04 -8.54 0.54
C SER A 166 -15.94 -7.93 -0.85
N VAL A 167 -14.80 -7.30 -1.20
CA VAL A 167 -14.58 -6.76 -2.55
C VAL A 167 -14.25 -7.87 -3.54
N VAL A 168 -13.44 -8.85 -3.15
CA VAL A 168 -13.10 -10.01 -3.98
C VAL A 168 -14.34 -10.82 -4.34
N GLU A 169 -15.19 -11.13 -3.37
CA GLU A 169 -16.46 -11.85 -3.57
C GLU A 169 -17.39 -11.11 -4.54
N LYS A 170 -17.50 -9.78 -4.40
CA LYS A 170 -18.30 -8.95 -5.32
C LYS A 170 -17.74 -8.99 -6.74
N ALA A 171 -16.42 -8.94 -6.89
CA ALA A 171 -15.76 -9.01 -8.20
C ALA A 171 -15.98 -10.38 -8.87
N GLN A 172 -15.83 -11.48 -8.12
CA GLN A 172 -16.09 -12.83 -8.60
C GLN A 172 -17.56 -13.02 -9.01
N SER A 173 -18.50 -12.49 -8.23
CA SER A 173 -19.93 -12.52 -8.55
C SER A 173 -20.23 -11.84 -9.88
N ILE A 174 -19.64 -10.66 -10.13
CA ILE A 174 -19.80 -9.93 -11.40
C ILE A 174 -19.18 -10.71 -12.56
N ALA A 175 -17.97 -11.25 -12.38
CA ALA A 175 -17.31 -12.07 -13.40
C ALA A 175 -18.15 -13.31 -13.76
N GLY A 176 -18.76 -13.96 -12.76
CA GLY A 176 -19.69 -15.07 -12.94
C GLY A 176 -20.92 -14.69 -13.76
N LEU A 177 -21.50 -13.52 -13.50
CA LEU A 177 -22.62 -13.00 -14.30
C LEU A 177 -22.22 -12.73 -15.76
N VAL A 178 -21.10 -12.04 -15.98
CA VAL A 178 -20.60 -11.76 -17.33
C VAL A 178 -20.34 -13.07 -18.08
N LYS A 179 -19.73 -14.06 -17.43
CA LYS A 179 -19.51 -15.39 -18.01
C LYS A 179 -20.82 -16.11 -18.32
N PHE A 180 -21.79 -16.09 -17.40
CA PHE A 180 -23.11 -16.67 -17.61
C PHE A 180 -23.82 -16.09 -18.85
N PHE A 181 -23.79 -14.77 -19.02
CA PHE A 181 -24.38 -14.12 -20.20
C PHE A 181 -23.57 -14.30 -21.49
N SER A 182 -22.25 -14.50 -21.39
CA SER A 182 -21.39 -14.80 -22.54
C SER A 182 -21.52 -16.24 -23.03
N ASP A 183 -21.73 -17.18 -22.11
CA ASP A 183 -21.79 -18.63 -22.40
C ASP A 183 -23.22 -19.10 -22.70
N SER A 184 -24.25 -18.31 -22.36
CA SER A 184 -25.64 -18.60 -22.72
C SER A 184 -25.92 -18.07 -24.14
N PRO A 185 -26.23 -18.93 -25.12
CA PRO A 185 -26.78 -18.44 -26.37
C PRO A 185 -28.06 -17.67 -26.04
N LEU A 186 -28.25 -16.52 -26.68
CA LEU A 186 -29.50 -15.76 -26.67
C LEU A 186 -30.61 -16.54 -27.43
N ASP A 187 -30.70 -17.86 -27.26
CA ASP A 187 -31.63 -18.77 -27.94
C ASP A 187 -33.08 -18.40 -27.62
N GLY A 188 -33.34 -17.85 -26.43
CA GLY A 188 -34.69 -17.39 -26.03
C GLY A 188 -35.19 -16.11 -26.74
N LEU A 189 -34.39 -15.47 -27.61
CA LEU A 189 -34.80 -14.25 -28.33
C LEU A 189 -35.15 -14.47 -29.80
N LYS A 190 -35.09 -15.72 -30.31
CA LYS A 190 -35.43 -16.04 -31.71
C LYS A 190 -36.82 -16.62 -31.93
N ASP A 191 -37.51 -17.04 -30.88
CA ASP A 191 -38.81 -17.74 -31.01
C ASP A 191 -40.04 -16.83 -30.87
N GLY A 192 -39.85 -15.50 -30.84
CA GLY A 192 -40.94 -14.53 -30.65
C GLY A 192 -41.71 -14.13 -31.93
N ASN A 193 -41.37 -14.67 -33.10
CA ASN A 193 -42.08 -14.34 -34.33
C ASN A 193 -42.01 -15.52 -35.30
N LEU A 194 -43.05 -16.35 -35.34
CA LEU A 194 -43.55 -17.12 -36.50
C LEU A 194 -44.54 -18.20 -36.02
N SER A 195 -45.79 -17.82 -35.79
CA SER A 195 -46.97 -18.70 -35.95
C SER A 195 -48.26 -17.88 -35.91
N ASN A 196 -48.49 -17.09 -36.96
CA ASN A 196 -49.85 -16.77 -37.38
C ASN A 196 -50.28 -17.85 -38.38
N HIS A 197 -51.05 -18.83 -37.90
CA HIS A 197 -52.00 -19.58 -38.70
C HIS A 197 -53.34 -19.57 -37.97
#